data_AF-A0A074RY45-F1
#
_entry.id   AF-A0A074RY45-F1
#
_cell.length_a   1.000
_cell.length_b   1.000
_cell.length_c   1.000
_cell.angle_alpha   90.00
_cell.angle_beta   90.00
_cell.angle_gamma   90.00
#
_symmetry.space_group_name_H-M   'P 1'
#
loop_
_entity.id
_entity.type
_entity.pdbx_description
1 polymer ?
#
loop_
_entity_poly.entity_id
_entity_poly.type
_entity_poly.pdbx_seq_one_letter_code
_entity_poly.pdbx_strand_id
1 'polypeptide(L)'
;MFSKPQVASVLLALFVTASVNAYGAIVAATGGNGVTGQAFGIVDSAPRDGAKRNPFQTDTSIIRDKEIASGDVQPCGRTLAGGVNNMAAQLATASSGGLPSVGSDGSVTMTVHQINGDGAGPYTCDVSADASGQKFVAMKVTTNVPGQKSRSKAKATDFSLVPQMPAT
;
A
#
# COMPACT_ATOMS: atom_id res chain seq x y z
N MET A 1 -7.52 21.66 37.06
CA MET A 1 -7.63 22.07 35.64
C MET A 1 -6.20 22.01 35.10
N PHE A 2 -5.75 21.02 34.31
CA PHE A 2 -6.31 20.45 33.10
C PHE A 2 -6.15 18.93 33.10
N SER A 3 -7.23 18.20 32.81
CA SER A 3 -7.16 16.77 32.51
C SER A 3 -6.56 16.63 31.11
N LYS A 4 -5.40 15.98 30.96
CA LYS A 4 -4.89 15.58 29.65
C LYS A 4 -5.96 14.72 28.98
N PRO A 5 -6.42 15.02 27.75
CA PRO A 5 -7.25 14.08 27.04
C PRO A 5 -6.36 12.87 26.77
N GLN A 6 -6.68 11.74 27.41
CA GLN A 6 -6.19 10.46 26.94
C GLN A 6 -6.76 10.30 25.53
N VAL A 7 -5.92 10.47 24.52
CA VAL A 7 -6.24 10.06 23.16
C VAL A 7 -6.45 8.56 23.25
N ALA A 8 -7.71 8.15 23.38
CA ALA A 8 -8.10 6.76 23.19
C ALA A 8 -7.57 6.38 21.81
N SER A 9 -6.68 5.40 21.74
CA SER A 9 -6.19 4.83 20.49
C SER A 9 -7.37 4.21 19.76
N VAL A 10 -8.09 5.01 18.98
CA VAL A 10 -9.07 4.53 18.02
C VAL A 10 -8.27 3.72 17.01
N LEU A 11 -8.44 2.40 17.01
CA LEU A 11 -7.99 1.55 15.92
C LEU A 11 -8.81 1.94 14.68
N LEU A 12 -8.34 2.95 13.96
CA LEU A 12 -8.88 3.30 12.66
C LEU A 12 -8.24 2.36 11.63
N ALA A 13 -9.03 1.44 11.09
CA ALA A 13 -8.61 0.65 9.94
C ALA A 13 -8.53 1.60 8.73
N LEU A 14 -7.35 1.71 8.14
CA LEU A 14 -7.07 2.62 7.04
C LEU A 14 -6.55 1.81 5.85
N PHE A 15 -7.07 2.12 4.67
CA PHE A 15 -6.53 1.58 3.43
C PHE A 15 -5.86 2.67 2.63
N VAL A 16 -4.56 2.49 2.40
CA VAL A 16 -3.78 3.34 1.51
C VAL A 16 -3.62 2.65 0.18
N THR A 17 -4.11 3.27 -0.88
CA THR A 17 -3.84 2.87 -2.25
C THR A 17 -2.68 3.70 -2.76
N ALA A 18 -1.72 3.07 -3.45
CA ALA A 18 -0.70 3.80 -4.20
C ALA A 18 -0.85 3.44 -5.68
N SER A 19 -0.88 4.44 -6.56
CA SER A 19 -1.12 4.23 -7.99
C SER A 19 0.05 4.73 -8.84
N VAL A 20 0.57 3.82 -9.68
CA VAL A 20 1.46 4.08 -10.82
C VAL A 20 1.29 2.93 -11.82
N ASN A 21 1.49 3.18 -13.12
CA ASN A 21 1.55 2.12 -14.13
C ASN A 21 2.92 1.42 -14.10
N ALA A 22 3.18 0.64 -13.04
CA ALA A 22 4.55 0.22 -12.69
C ALA A 22 4.61 -1.14 -11.98
N TYR A 23 5.77 -1.81 -12.00
CA TYR A 23 6.03 -3.06 -11.28
C TYR A 23 6.75 -2.83 -9.94
N GLY A 24 6.06 -2.16 -9.02
CA GLY A 24 6.49 -2.03 -7.63
C GLY A 24 5.53 -2.71 -6.68
N ALA A 25 6.03 -3.52 -5.76
CA ALA A 25 5.23 -4.21 -4.76
C ALA A 25 5.37 -3.52 -3.40
N ILE A 26 4.26 -3.19 -2.71
CA ILE A 26 4.32 -2.68 -1.34
C ILE A 26 4.50 -3.89 -0.42
N VAL A 27 5.73 -4.16 0.00
CA VAL A 27 6.09 -5.38 0.75
C VAL A 27 6.01 -5.20 2.27
N ALA A 28 5.94 -3.96 2.74
CA ALA A 28 5.77 -3.66 4.16
C ALA A 28 5.06 -2.32 4.38
N ALA A 29 4.28 -2.24 5.46
CA ALA A 29 3.79 -1.00 6.05
C ALA A 29 4.19 -1.01 7.54
N THR A 30 5.10 -0.13 7.93
CA THR A 30 5.61 -0.07 9.31
C THR A 30 4.79 0.96 10.09
N GLY A 31 4.09 0.49 11.12
CA GLY A 31 3.24 1.32 11.95
C GLY A 31 4.00 2.04 13.07
N GLY A 32 3.48 3.19 13.50
CA GLY A 32 3.99 3.91 14.67
C GLY A 32 3.88 3.12 15.98
N ASN A 33 3.01 2.11 16.02
CA ASN A 33 2.86 1.13 17.09
C ASN A 33 3.87 -0.03 17.02
N GLY A 34 4.84 -0.01 16.10
CA GLY A 34 5.85 -1.05 15.95
C GLY A 34 5.35 -2.34 15.27
N VAL A 35 4.09 -2.37 14.82
CA VAL A 35 3.53 -3.48 14.03
C VAL A 35 3.87 -3.25 12.56
N THR A 36 4.35 -4.29 11.88
CA THR A 36 4.56 -4.27 10.43
C THR A 36 3.48 -5.11 9.76
N GLY A 37 2.72 -4.49 8.87
CA GLY A 37 1.76 -5.17 7.99
C GLY A 37 2.30 -5.33 6.58
N GLN A 38 1.56 -6.07 5.74
CA GLN A 38 1.84 -6.22 4.32
C GLN A 38 0.65 -5.72 3.49
N ALA A 39 0.89 -5.36 2.23
CA ALA A 39 -0.18 -5.02 1.32
C ALA A 39 -0.98 -6.25 0.89
N PHE A 40 -2.21 -6.01 0.45
CA PHE A 40 -3.08 -7.06 -0.07
C PHE A 40 -2.54 -7.73 -1.32
N GLY A 41 -2.65 -9.06 -1.35
CA GLY A 41 -2.24 -9.88 -2.48
C GLY A 41 -0.74 -10.15 -2.57
N ILE A 42 0.06 -9.64 -1.63
CA ILE A 42 1.47 -9.97 -1.45
C ILE A 42 1.60 -11.43 -1.06
N VAL A 43 2.54 -12.12 -1.70
CA VAL A 43 2.86 -13.53 -1.43
C VAL A 43 4.33 -13.62 -1.06
N ASP A 44 4.64 -14.07 0.16
CA ASP A 44 6.02 -14.12 0.66
C ASP A 44 6.96 -14.99 -0.18
N SER A 45 6.42 -16.05 -0.79
CA SER A 45 7.19 -16.95 -1.65
C SER A 45 7.39 -16.44 -3.08
N ALA A 46 6.78 -15.31 -3.46
CA ALA A 46 6.99 -14.73 -4.78
C ALA A 46 8.41 -14.13 -4.85
N PRO A 47 9.28 -14.60 -5.76
CA PRO A 47 10.58 -13.97 -5.95
C PRO A 47 10.35 -12.58 -6.56
N ARG A 48 11.20 -11.59 -6.24
CA ARG A 48 11.07 -10.21 -6.75
C ARG A 48 12.40 -9.67 -7.33
N ASP A 49 13.32 -10.58 -7.61
CA ASP A 49 14.70 -10.33 -8.02
C ASP A 49 14.94 -10.44 -9.54
N GLY A 50 13.87 -10.55 -10.33
CA GLY A 50 13.94 -10.69 -11.78
C GLY A 50 12.95 -9.81 -12.54
N ALA A 51 13.19 -9.64 -13.85
CA ALA A 51 12.41 -8.72 -14.68
C ALA A 51 11.25 -9.37 -15.47
N LYS A 52 11.12 -10.70 -15.44
CA LYS A 52 10.03 -11.40 -16.12
C LYS A 52 8.76 -11.32 -15.27
N ARG A 53 7.61 -11.15 -15.91
CA ARG A 53 6.30 -11.15 -15.22
C ARG A 53 6.09 -12.37 -14.33
N ASN A 54 6.38 -13.56 -14.86
CA ASN A 54 6.37 -14.81 -14.10
C ASN A 54 7.82 -15.30 -13.96
N PRO A 55 8.31 -15.61 -12.75
CA PRO A 55 7.62 -15.54 -11.45
C PRO A 55 7.65 -14.18 -10.74
N PHE A 56 8.41 -13.22 -11.25
CA PHE A 56 8.95 -12.14 -10.40
C PHE A 56 8.02 -10.97 -10.08
N GLN A 57 6.86 -10.90 -10.72
CA GLN A 57 5.92 -9.76 -10.62
C GLN A 57 4.50 -10.25 -10.36
N THR A 58 4.35 -11.48 -9.88
CA THR A 58 3.04 -12.16 -9.81
C THR A 58 2.16 -11.64 -8.67
N ASP A 59 2.75 -11.03 -7.65
CA ASP A 59 2.07 -10.48 -6.48
C ASP A 59 2.05 -8.94 -6.47
N THR A 60 2.43 -8.30 -7.58
CA THR A 60 2.22 -6.86 -7.77
C THR A 60 0.76 -6.57 -8.08
N SER A 61 0.17 -5.59 -7.39
CA SER A 61 -1.22 -5.19 -7.59
C SER A 61 -1.47 -4.65 -9.00
N ILE A 62 -2.47 -5.22 -9.66
CA ILE A 62 -3.05 -4.75 -10.90
C ILE A 62 -4.35 -4.04 -10.54
N ILE A 63 -4.32 -2.71 -10.58
CA ILE A 63 -5.48 -1.85 -10.31
C ILE A 63 -5.86 -1.20 -11.64
N ARG A 64 -7.09 -1.42 -12.08
CA ARG A 64 -7.59 -0.92 -13.37
C ARG A 64 -9.01 -0.42 -13.20
N ASP A 65 -9.23 0.84 -13.56
CA ASP A 65 -10.54 1.48 -13.47
C ASP A 65 -11.62 0.68 -14.21
N LYS A 66 -11.28 0.05 -15.34
CA LYS A 66 -12.23 -0.80 -16.07
C LYS A 66 -12.68 -2.03 -15.27
N GLU A 67 -11.77 -2.66 -14.53
CA GLU A 67 -12.05 -3.89 -13.76
C GLU A 67 -12.82 -3.51 -12.47
N ILE A 68 -12.55 -2.32 -11.93
CA ILE A 68 -13.31 -1.76 -10.79
C ILE A 68 -14.72 -1.37 -11.24
N ALA A 69 -14.86 -0.67 -12.37
CA ALA A 69 -16.14 -0.19 -12.89
C ALA A 69 -17.08 -1.33 -13.33
N SER A 70 -16.53 -2.44 -13.83
CA SER A 70 -17.32 -3.64 -14.15
C SER A 70 -17.69 -4.47 -12.91
N GLY A 71 -17.06 -4.22 -11.76
CA GLY A 71 -17.23 -5.02 -10.55
C GLY A 71 -16.45 -6.34 -10.55
N ASP A 72 -15.53 -6.55 -11.50
CA ASP A 72 -14.70 -7.76 -11.57
C ASP A 72 -13.68 -7.80 -10.41
N VAL A 73 -13.25 -6.63 -9.94
CA VAL A 73 -12.33 -6.48 -8.80
C VAL A 73 -12.81 -5.38 -7.85
N GLN A 74 -12.31 -5.43 -6.61
CA GLN A 74 -12.47 -4.35 -5.63
C GLN A 74 -11.46 -3.21 -5.90
N PRO A 75 -11.58 -2.05 -5.23
CA PRO A 75 -10.67 -0.91 -5.44
C PRO A 75 -9.17 -1.20 -5.24
N CYS A 76 -8.81 -2.20 -4.43
CA CYS A 76 -7.43 -2.68 -4.29
C CYS A 76 -6.97 -3.63 -5.40
N GLY A 77 -7.80 -3.85 -6.42
CA GLY A 77 -7.47 -4.63 -7.61
C GLY A 77 -7.27 -6.12 -7.34
N ARG A 78 -6.27 -6.69 -8.00
CA ARG A 78 -5.93 -8.11 -7.93
C ARG A 78 -4.44 -8.33 -8.16
N THR A 79 -3.94 -9.51 -7.83
CA THR A 79 -2.61 -9.96 -8.25
C THR A 79 -2.73 -11.22 -9.12
N LEU A 80 -1.66 -11.59 -9.84
CA LEU A 80 -1.65 -12.84 -10.62
C LEU A 80 -1.57 -14.07 -9.70
N ALA A 81 -0.85 -13.95 -8.58
CA ALA A 81 -0.64 -15.03 -7.61
C ALA A 81 -1.81 -15.15 -6.62
N GLY A 82 -2.34 -14.03 -6.11
CA GLY A 82 -3.36 -13.98 -5.06
C GLY A 82 -4.80 -13.82 -5.57
N GLY A 83 -5.00 -13.59 -6.87
CA GLY A 83 -6.33 -13.31 -7.41
C GLY A 83 -6.88 -11.95 -6.96
N VAL A 84 -8.20 -11.83 -6.88
CA VAL A 84 -8.87 -10.57 -6.46
C VAL A 84 -8.54 -10.26 -5.01
N ASN A 85 -8.08 -9.03 -4.74
CA ASN A 85 -7.84 -8.55 -3.39
C ASN A 85 -9.17 -8.30 -2.69
N ASN A 86 -9.65 -9.29 -1.93
CA ASN A 86 -10.83 -9.16 -1.10
C ASN A 86 -10.47 -8.37 0.17
N MET A 87 -10.74 -7.07 0.13
CA MET A 87 -10.36 -6.10 1.16
C MET A 87 -10.93 -6.46 2.54
N ALA A 88 -12.19 -6.89 2.62
CA ALA A 88 -12.82 -7.26 3.88
C ALA A 88 -12.18 -8.52 4.48
N ALA A 89 -11.97 -9.56 3.67
CA ALA A 89 -11.36 -10.81 4.14
C ALA A 89 -9.88 -10.63 4.52
N GLN A 90 -9.13 -9.89 3.71
CA GLN A 90 -7.71 -9.63 3.97
C GLN A 90 -7.51 -8.68 5.16
N LEU A 91 -8.37 -7.67 5.35
CA LEU A 91 -8.34 -6.83 6.55
C LEU A 91 -8.71 -7.61 7.80
N ALA A 92 -9.72 -8.48 7.74
CA ALA A 92 -10.09 -9.33 8.88
C ALA A 92 -8.94 -10.29 9.25
N THR A 93 -8.22 -10.80 8.26
CA THR A 93 -7.04 -11.63 8.48
C THR A 93 -5.91 -10.80 9.11
N ALA A 94 -5.61 -9.62 8.55
CA ALA A 94 -4.57 -8.73 9.05
C ALA A 94 -4.87 -8.22 10.48
N SER A 95 -6.13 -7.90 10.78
CA SER A 95 -6.52 -7.40 12.09
C SER A 95 -6.36 -8.44 13.20
N SER A 96 -6.47 -9.73 12.87
CA SER A 96 -6.19 -10.82 13.83
C SER A 96 -4.71 -10.89 14.25
N GLY A 97 -3.79 -10.44 13.38
CA GLY A 97 -2.35 -10.34 13.66
C GLY A 97 -1.91 -8.98 14.21
N GLY A 98 -2.82 -8.00 14.28
CA GLY A 98 -2.51 -6.61 14.58
C GLY A 98 -2.26 -5.77 13.32
N LEU A 99 -2.77 -4.54 13.31
CA LEU A 99 -2.61 -3.61 12.20
C LEU A 99 -1.50 -2.59 12.49
N PRO A 100 -0.70 -2.19 11.49
CA PRO A 100 0.19 -1.04 11.61
C PRO A 100 -0.65 0.22 11.87
N SER A 101 -0.27 1.02 12.86
CA SER A 101 -0.90 2.32 13.12
C SER A 101 -0.23 3.43 12.32
N VAL A 102 -0.97 4.50 12.05
CA VAL A 102 -0.38 5.76 11.60
C VAL A 102 0.63 6.27 12.65
N GLY A 103 1.70 6.93 12.20
CA GLY A 103 2.63 7.63 13.07
C GLY A 103 1.95 8.76 13.86
N SER A 104 2.54 9.17 14.98
CA SER A 104 2.01 10.26 15.81
C SER A 104 1.96 11.62 15.09
N ASP A 105 2.77 11.77 14.04
CA ASP A 105 2.80 12.91 13.13
C ASP A 105 1.85 12.77 11.94
N GLY A 106 1.09 11.68 11.85
CA GLY A 106 0.18 11.37 10.74
C GLY A 106 0.85 10.70 9.53
N SER A 107 2.12 10.31 9.64
CA SER A 107 2.83 9.60 8.58
C SER A 107 2.38 8.14 8.45
N VAL A 108 2.34 7.62 7.22
CA VAL A 108 2.21 6.19 6.93
C VAL A 108 3.50 5.76 6.24
N THR A 109 4.29 4.89 6.86
CA THR A 109 5.57 4.46 6.30
C THR A 109 5.42 3.12 5.59
N MET A 110 5.65 3.11 4.28
CA MET A 110 5.62 1.90 3.46
C MET A 110 6.97 1.63 2.81
N THR A 111 7.25 0.36 2.56
CA THR A 111 8.37 -0.11 1.74
C THR A 111 7.83 -0.58 0.40
N VAL A 112 8.25 0.10 -0.67
CA VAL A 112 8.00 -0.31 -2.04
C VAL A 112 9.24 -1.04 -2.54
N HIS A 113 9.07 -2.32 -2.88
CA HIS A 113 10.05 -3.08 -3.61
C HIS A 113 9.92 -2.78 -5.11
N GLN A 114 10.85 -2.01 -5.66
CA GLN A 114 10.94 -1.78 -7.09
C GLN A 114 11.59 -3.01 -7.75
N ILE A 115 10.79 -3.82 -8.44
CA ILE A 115 11.23 -5.10 -9.03
C ILE A 115 12.19 -4.84 -10.20
N ASN A 116 11.82 -3.94 -11.10
CA ASN A 116 12.59 -3.60 -12.30
C ASN A 116 12.50 -2.11 -12.62
N GLY A 117 13.10 -1.69 -13.74
CA GLY A 117 13.26 -0.28 -14.08
C GLY A 117 11.97 0.50 -14.29
N ASP A 118 10.81 -0.17 -14.32
CA ASP A 118 9.50 0.44 -14.41
C ASP A 118 8.61 0.21 -13.20
N GLY A 119 9.18 -0.03 -12.02
CA GLY A 119 8.52 0.02 -10.73
C GLY A 119 8.82 1.30 -9.92
N ALA A 120 9.32 2.35 -10.58
CA ALA A 120 9.76 3.56 -9.89
C ALA A 120 8.61 4.56 -9.68
N GLY A 121 8.90 5.67 -8.97
CA GLY A 121 7.94 6.76 -8.77
C GLY A 121 7.90 7.81 -9.90
N PRO A 122 7.22 8.94 -9.66
CA PRO A 122 6.55 9.28 -8.42
C PRO A 122 5.23 8.51 -8.23
N TYR A 123 5.00 8.03 -7.02
CA TYR A 123 3.72 7.49 -6.57
C TYR A 123 2.81 8.61 -6.08
N THR A 124 1.51 8.44 -6.33
CA THR A 124 0.44 9.12 -5.60
C THR A 124 -0.19 8.13 -4.63
N CYS A 125 -0.69 8.63 -3.51
CA CYS A 125 -1.36 7.80 -2.52
C CYS A 125 -2.70 8.41 -2.12
N ASP A 126 -3.70 7.57 -1.95
CA ASP A 126 -5.01 7.95 -1.41
C ASP A 126 -5.37 7.06 -0.22
N VAL A 127 -6.24 7.54 0.65
CA VAL A 127 -6.69 6.81 1.84
C VAL A 127 -8.22 6.69 1.93
N SER A 128 -8.71 5.49 2.25
CA SER A 128 -10.08 5.23 2.68
C SER A 128 -10.10 5.06 4.20
N ALA A 129 -10.66 6.06 4.89
CA ALA A 129 -10.66 6.15 6.35
C ALA A 129 -11.63 5.19 7.05
N ASP A 130 -12.65 4.75 6.33
CA ASP A 130 -13.64 3.77 6.78
C ASP A 130 -13.27 2.33 6.37
N ALA A 131 -12.13 2.16 5.70
CA ALA A 131 -11.70 0.90 5.10
C ALA A 131 -12.77 0.25 4.20
N SER A 132 -13.67 1.01 3.59
CA SER A 132 -14.67 0.46 2.68
C SER A 132 -14.18 0.39 1.23
N GLY A 133 -13.16 1.18 0.91
CA GLY A 133 -12.70 1.41 -0.47
C GLY A 133 -13.71 2.21 -1.32
N GLN A 134 -14.81 2.70 -0.74
CA GLN A 134 -15.82 3.45 -1.50
C GLN A 134 -15.45 4.92 -1.68
N LYS A 135 -14.65 5.46 -0.76
CA LYS A 135 -14.18 6.84 -0.80
C LYS A 135 -12.70 6.89 -0.48
N PHE A 136 -11.97 7.55 -1.36
CA PHE A 136 -10.54 7.79 -1.23
C PHE A 136 -10.27 9.29 -1.14
N VAL A 137 -9.40 9.67 -0.21
CA VAL A 137 -8.93 11.06 -0.03
C VAL A 137 -7.45 11.10 -0.32
N ALA A 138 -7.01 12.04 -1.15
CA ALA A 138 -5.61 12.18 -1.51
C ALA A 138 -4.72 12.45 -0.29
N MET A 139 -3.61 11.73 -0.22
CA MET A 139 -2.55 11.91 0.77
C MET A 139 -1.39 12.69 0.15
N LYS A 140 -0.76 13.55 0.94
CA LYS A 140 0.47 14.23 0.51
C LYS A 140 1.65 13.28 0.66
N VAL A 141 2.28 12.89 -0.44
CA VAL A 141 3.51 12.08 -0.40
C VAL A 141 4.70 12.94 0.00
N THR A 142 5.27 12.71 1.19
CA THR A 142 6.42 13.44 1.73
C THR A 142 7.75 12.78 1.38
N THR A 143 7.77 11.45 1.25
CA THR A 143 8.90 10.69 0.71
C THR A 143 8.40 9.81 -0.43
N ASN A 144 9.01 9.90 -1.60
CA ASN A 144 8.59 9.17 -2.79
C ASN A 144 9.71 8.26 -3.30
N VAL A 145 9.32 7.20 -4.01
CA VAL A 145 10.24 6.30 -4.70
C VAL A 145 10.97 7.08 -5.80
N PRO A 146 12.33 7.09 -5.85
CA PRO A 146 13.07 7.81 -6.86
C PRO A 146 12.74 7.33 -8.27
N GLY A 147 12.39 8.24 -9.17
CA GLY A 147 12.06 7.93 -10.55
C GLY A 147 11.48 9.10 -11.32
N GLN A 148 11.37 8.94 -12.63
CA GLN A 148 10.66 9.88 -13.50
C GLN A 148 9.72 9.09 -14.41
N LYS A 149 8.43 9.44 -14.41
CA LYS A 149 7.39 8.74 -15.20
C LYS A 149 7.42 7.21 -14.99
N SER A 150 7.52 6.81 -13.73
CA SER A 150 7.65 5.40 -13.29
C SER A 150 8.94 4.71 -13.66
N ARG A 151 9.96 5.42 -14.18
CA ARG A 151 11.22 4.82 -14.63
C ARG A 151 12.41 5.20 -13.75
N SER A 152 13.27 4.22 -13.46
CA SER A 152 14.60 4.43 -12.87
C SER A 152 15.56 3.30 -13.29
N LYS A 153 16.84 3.40 -12.90
CA LYS A 153 17.84 2.34 -13.14
C LYS A 153 17.85 1.25 -12.07
N ALA A 154 17.06 1.41 -11.00
CA ALA A 154 17.01 0.46 -9.91
C ALA A 154 16.35 -0.86 -10.35
N LYS A 155 16.75 -1.94 -9.67
CA LYS A 155 16.30 -3.32 -9.90
C LYS A 155 16.34 -4.03 -8.56
N ALA A 156 15.28 -4.76 -8.23
CA ALA A 156 15.15 -5.48 -6.97
C ALA A 156 15.59 -4.63 -5.76
N THR A 157 15.07 -3.40 -5.67
CA THR A 157 15.52 -2.40 -4.67
C THR A 157 14.34 -1.92 -3.84
N ASP A 158 14.52 -1.90 -2.52
CA ASP A 158 13.54 -1.34 -1.60
C ASP A 158 13.70 0.18 -1.49
N PHE A 159 12.57 0.88 -1.55
CA PHE A 159 12.48 2.31 -1.35
C PHE A 159 11.38 2.63 -0.34
N SER A 160 11.59 3.68 0.45
CA SER A 160 10.56 4.20 1.32
C SER A 160 9.55 5.03 0.52
N LEU A 161 8.27 4.81 0.78
CA LEU A 161 7.16 5.63 0.34
C LEU A 161 6.40 6.08 1.59
N VAL A 162 6.38 7.39 1.83
CA VAL A 162 5.77 7.98 3.03
C VAL A 162 4.72 9.00 2.62
N PRO A 163 3.44 8.60 2.55
CA PRO A 163 2.33 9.54 2.51
C PRO A 163 1.93 10.05 3.91
N GLN A 164 1.44 11.28 3.92
CA GLN A 164 0.90 11.98 5.08
C GLN A 164 -0.63 11.88 5.05
N MET A 165 -1.22 11.44 6.17
CA MET A 165 -2.67 11.46 6.35
C MET A 165 -3.24 12.86 6.06
N PRO A 166 -4.39 12.96 5.38
CA PRO A 166 -5.04 14.25 5.15
C PRO A 166 -5.30 14.94 6.49
N ALA A 167 -5.15 16.26 6.53
CA ALA A 167 -5.61 17.03 7.68
C ALA A 167 -7.13 16.82 7.82
N THR A 168 -7.58 16.44 9.02
CA THR A 168 -8.99 16.37 9.40
C THR A 168 -9.62 17.74 9.52
#